data_AF-A0A834HPX6-F1
#
_entry.id   AF-A0A834HPX6-F1
#
_cell.length_a   1.000
_cell.length_b   1.000
_cell.length_c   1.000
_cell.angle_alpha   90.00
_cell.angle_beta   90.00
_cell.angle_gamma   90.00
#
_symmetry.space_group_name_H-M   'P 1'
#
loop_
_entity.id
_entity.type
_entity.pdbx_description
1 polymer ?
#
loop_
_entity_poly.entity_id
_entity_poly.type
_entity_poly.pdbx_seq_one_letter_code
_entity_poly.pdbx_strand_id
1 'polypeptide(L)'
;MQCNSAFICVVTTSADDEPSATVSYPLWLNPHISKLVSMNITAPNGTSFYKVMQLAAYLNPDVAFRAREFPGMGHYIYKLTGQEEDTVSNIYWMIFKLPNLPDPSNPPSNDFFTPV
;
A
#
# COMPACT_ATOMS: atom_id res chain seq x y z
N MET A 1 -4.11 16.40 16.98
CA MET A 1 -5.10 15.47 16.38
C MET A 1 -4.32 14.26 15.88
N GLN A 2 -4.48 13.11 16.52
CA GLN A 2 -3.89 11.86 16.05
C GLN A 2 -4.76 11.37 14.88
N CYS A 3 -4.20 11.31 13.68
CA CYS A 3 -4.85 10.65 12.54
C CYS A 3 -4.91 9.16 12.85
N ASN A 4 -6.11 8.66 13.18
CA ASN A 4 -6.39 7.24 13.33
C ASN A 4 -6.47 6.63 11.92
N SER A 5 -5.33 6.36 11.31
CA SER A 5 -5.28 5.91 9.92
C SER A 5 -4.29 4.74 9.76
N ALA A 6 -4.61 3.82 8.86
CA ALA A 6 -3.74 2.71 8.50
C ALA A 6 -2.99 3.07 7.21
N PHE A 7 -1.65 3.02 7.25
CA PHE A 7 -0.81 3.55 6.18
C PHE A 7 -0.19 2.40 5.39
N ILE A 8 -0.38 2.42 4.08
CA ILE A 8 0.30 1.59 3.10
C ILE A 8 1.26 2.50 2.36
N CYS A 9 2.56 2.26 2.52
CA CYS A 9 3.54 2.97 1.74
C CYS A 9 4.06 2.05 0.62
N VAL A 10 4.24 2.62 -0.56
CA VAL A 10 4.67 1.95 -1.76
C VAL A 10 5.90 2.66 -2.28
N VAL A 11 7.04 1.99 -2.26
CA VAL A 11 8.25 2.49 -2.90
C VAL A 11 8.34 1.84 -4.27
N THR A 12 8.31 2.64 -5.32
CA THR A 12 8.53 2.16 -6.69
C THR A 12 9.96 2.47 -7.09
N THR A 13 10.80 1.45 -7.23
CA THR A 13 12.15 1.57 -7.79
C THR A 13 12.26 0.73 -9.06
N SER A 14 12.25 1.41 -10.20
CA SER A 14 13.03 1.01 -11.36
C SER A 14 13.46 2.26 -12.10
N ALA A 15 14.71 2.27 -12.55
CA ALA A 15 15.13 3.18 -13.60
C ALA A 15 14.21 2.97 -14.82
N ASP A 16 13.86 4.04 -15.53
CA ASP A 16 12.88 4.04 -16.62
C ASP A 16 13.17 3.03 -17.76
N ASP A 17 14.37 2.44 -17.81
CA ASP A 17 14.86 1.54 -18.87
C ASP A 17 14.75 0.03 -18.56
N GLU A 18 14.45 -0.39 -17.33
CA GLU A 18 14.33 -1.82 -17.05
C GLU A 18 12.89 -2.32 -17.30
N PRO A 19 12.70 -3.49 -17.94
CA PRO A 19 11.38 -4.06 -18.18
C PRO A 19 10.69 -4.53 -16.88
N SER A 20 11.29 -4.27 -15.72
CA SER A 20 10.84 -4.78 -14.44
C SER A 20 11.01 -3.75 -13.32
N ALA A 21 9.91 -3.39 -12.68
CA ALA A 21 9.86 -2.51 -11.52
C ALA A 21 9.99 -3.31 -10.24
N THR A 22 10.90 -2.90 -9.35
CA THR A 22 10.96 -3.41 -7.97
C THR A 22 10.11 -2.52 -7.09
N VAL A 23 9.02 -3.06 -6.55
CA VAL A 23 8.14 -2.35 -5.62
C VAL A 23 8.34 -2.88 -4.21
N SER A 24 8.70 -2.00 -3.26
CA SER A 24 8.75 -2.33 -1.83
C SER A 24 7.46 -1.87 -1.15
N TYR A 25 6.87 -2.76 -0.34
CA TYR A 25 5.56 -2.55 0.30
C TYR A 25 5.65 -2.51 1.84
N PRO A 26 6.16 -1.43 2.45
CA PRO A 26 6.10 -1.26 3.90
C PRO A 26 4.66 -1.01 4.38
N LEU A 27 4.16 -1.94 5.20
CA LEU A 27 2.85 -1.84 5.84
C LEU A 27 2.95 -1.31 7.28
N TRP A 28 2.08 -0.37 7.64
CA TRP A 28 2.06 0.26 8.95
C TRP A 28 0.65 0.26 9.57
N LEU A 29 0.52 -0.33 10.76
CA LEU A 29 -0.74 -0.50 11.48
C LEU A 29 -0.70 0.28 12.80
N ASN A 30 -1.46 1.36 12.94
CA ASN A 30 -1.60 2.17 14.16
C ASN A 30 -2.79 1.67 15.02
N PRO A 31 -2.84 1.80 16.37
CA PRO A 31 -1.97 2.55 17.29
C PRO A 31 -0.97 1.69 18.11
N HIS A 32 -0.81 0.39 17.79
CA HIS A 32 0.23 -0.50 18.32
C HIS A 32 0.88 -1.20 17.12
N ILE A 33 2.07 -0.72 16.73
CA ILE A 33 2.80 -1.21 15.56
C ILE A 33 3.63 -2.44 15.96
N SER A 34 3.47 -3.57 15.26
CA SER A 34 4.47 -4.65 15.34
C SER A 34 4.63 -5.53 14.10
N LYS A 35 4.16 -5.14 12.91
CA LYS A 35 4.43 -5.93 11.69
C LYS A 35 4.81 -5.06 10.50
N LEU A 36 6.12 -4.79 10.38
CA LEU A 36 6.71 -4.32 9.14
C LEU A 36 6.85 -5.55 8.23
N VAL A 37 5.99 -5.63 7.22
CA VAL A 37 6.20 -6.55 6.09
C VAL A 37 6.88 -5.74 5.01
N SER A 38 8.02 -6.20 4.51
CA SER A 38 8.67 -5.63 3.34
C SER A 38 8.83 -6.75 2.33
N MET A 39 8.38 -6.51 1.10
CA MET A 39 8.50 -7.44 0.00
C MET A 39 8.87 -6.70 -1.26
N ASN A 40 9.76 -7.30 -2.05
CA ASN A 40 10.18 -6.78 -3.34
C ASN A 40 9.42 -7.53 -4.43
N ILE A 41 8.61 -6.82 -5.19
CA ILE A 41 7.81 -7.40 -6.27
C ILE A 41 8.39 -6.90 -7.59
N THR A 42 8.70 -7.83 -8.48
CA THR A 42 9.14 -7.56 -9.84
C THR A 42 7.95 -7.64 -10.79
N ALA A 43 7.62 -6.55 -11.48
CA ALA A 43 6.51 -6.50 -12.43
C ALA A 43 6.87 -5.70 -13.69
N PRO A 44 6.27 -6.01 -14.86
CA PRO A 44 6.50 -5.25 -16.10
C PRO A 44 6.28 -3.74 -15.95
N ASN A 45 7.04 -2.92 -16.68
CA ASN A 45 6.78 -1.48 -16.72
C ASN A 45 5.34 -1.20 -17.21
N GLY A 46 4.67 -0.21 -16.62
CA GLY A 46 3.26 0.11 -16.87
C GLY A 46 2.25 -0.78 -16.13
N THR A 47 2.71 -1.75 -15.31
CA THR A 47 1.81 -2.54 -14.46
C THR A 47 1.12 -1.66 -13.42
N SER A 48 -0.21 -1.75 -13.32
CA SER A 48 -0.96 -0.99 -12.33
C SER A 48 -0.63 -1.43 -10.90
N PHE A 49 -0.69 -0.49 -9.96
CA PHE A 49 -0.42 -0.80 -8.56
C PHE A 49 -1.36 -1.87 -7.99
N TYR A 50 -2.64 -1.85 -8.38
CA TYR A 50 -3.60 -2.90 -8.02
C TYR A 50 -3.13 -4.29 -8.45
N LYS A 51 -2.56 -4.42 -9.65
CA LYS A 51 -2.02 -5.69 -10.15
C LYS A 51 -0.77 -6.12 -9.36
N VAL A 52 0.08 -5.17 -8.99
CA VAL A 52 1.23 -5.43 -8.09
C VAL A 52 0.74 -5.95 -6.74
N MET A 53 -0.31 -5.38 -6.16
CA MET A 53 -0.91 -5.89 -4.92
C MET A 53 -1.49 -7.31 -5.10
N GLN A 54 -2.11 -7.62 -6.24
CA GLN A 54 -2.59 -8.98 -6.53
C GLN A 54 -1.44 -9.98 -6.58
N LEU A 55 -0.32 -9.63 -7.22
CA LEU A 55 0.90 -10.43 -7.23
C LEU A 55 1.48 -10.58 -5.81
N ALA A 56 1.46 -9.50 -5.03
CA ALA A 56 1.89 -9.50 -3.63
C ALA A 56 1.14 -10.55 -2.81
N ALA A 57 -0.19 -10.50 -2.86
CA ALA A 57 -1.08 -11.41 -2.15
C ALA A 57 -0.94 -12.87 -2.61
N TYR A 58 -0.62 -13.07 -3.89
CA TYR A 58 -0.34 -14.40 -4.43
C TYR A 58 0.98 -14.97 -3.90
N LEU A 59 2.04 -14.16 -3.85
CA LEU A 59 3.37 -14.58 -3.37
C LEU A 59 3.43 -14.70 -1.84
N ASN A 60 2.70 -13.84 -1.13
CA ASN A 60 2.65 -13.82 0.33
C ASN A 60 1.19 -13.61 0.80
N PRO A 61 0.51 -14.68 1.22
CA PRO A 61 -0.87 -14.59 1.72
C PRO A 61 -1.03 -13.66 2.93
N ASP A 62 0.03 -13.38 3.69
CA ASP A 62 -0.02 -12.44 4.82
C ASP A 62 -0.37 -11.01 4.38
N VAL A 63 -0.11 -10.66 3.12
CA VAL A 63 -0.46 -9.35 2.54
C VAL A 63 -1.73 -9.38 1.69
N ALA A 64 -2.55 -10.42 1.85
CA ALA A 64 -3.83 -10.50 1.14
C ALA A 64 -4.75 -9.31 1.46
N PHE A 65 -5.47 -8.85 0.44
CA PHE A 65 -6.35 -7.69 0.53
C PHE A 65 -7.71 -7.97 -0.12
N ARG A 66 -8.69 -7.11 0.20
CA ARG A 66 -9.97 -7.04 -0.51
C ARG A 66 -10.25 -5.62 -0.94
N ALA A 67 -10.79 -5.49 -2.15
CA ALA A 67 -11.21 -4.23 -2.71
C ALA A 67 -12.68 -4.29 -3.16
N ARG A 68 -13.33 -3.13 -3.16
CA ARG A 68 -14.59 -2.89 -3.88
C ARG A 68 -14.25 -2.25 -5.21
N GLU A 69 -14.88 -2.71 -6.27
CA GLU A 69 -14.76 -2.09 -7.58
C GLU A 69 -15.91 -1.09 -7.78
N PHE A 70 -15.56 0.12 -8.17
CA PHE A 70 -16.50 1.16 -8.52
C PHE A 70 -16.34 1.48 -10.01
N PRO A 71 -17.34 1.17 -10.86
CA PRO A 71 -17.27 1.44 -12.29
C PRO A 71 -16.90 2.90 -12.57
N GLY A 72 -15.81 3.13 -13.31
CA GLY A 72 -15.32 4.46 -13.67
C GLY A 72 -14.52 5.20 -12.58
N MET A 73 -14.50 4.73 -11.33
CA MET A 73 -13.75 5.35 -10.23
C MET A 73 -12.56 4.51 -9.76
N GLY A 74 -12.49 3.23 -10.11
CA GLY A 74 -11.36 2.35 -9.78
C GLY A 74 -11.62 1.40 -8.62
N HIS A 75 -10.56 1.09 -7.87
CA HIS A 75 -10.59 0.07 -6.82
C HIS A 75 -10.38 0.68 -5.42
N TYR A 76 -11.31 0.40 -4.51
CA TYR A 76 -11.23 0.86 -3.14
C TYR A 76 -10.84 -0.28 -2.20
N ILE A 77 -9.66 -0.20 -1.58
CA ILE A 77 -9.15 -1.22 -0.66
C ILE A 77 -9.73 -1.00 0.74
N TYR A 78 -10.53 -1.95 1.21
CA TYR A 78 -11.20 -1.86 2.52
C TYR A 78 -10.71 -2.92 3.52
N LYS A 79 -9.94 -3.91 3.06
CA LYS A 79 -9.35 -4.96 3.91
C LYS A 79 -7.95 -5.27 3.46
N LEU A 80 -7.01 -5.38 4.39
CA LEU A 80 -5.63 -5.74 4.11
C LEU A 80 -5.01 -6.47 5.32
N THR A 81 -4.22 -7.52 5.08
CA THR A 81 -3.61 -8.35 6.14
C THR A 81 -4.62 -8.95 7.12
N GLY A 82 -5.83 -9.23 6.64
CA GLY A 82 -6.94 -9.71 7.47
C GLY A 82 -7.66 -8.63 8.27
N GLN A 83 -7.15 -7.39 8.32
CA GLN A 83 -7.75 -6.26 9.03
C GLN A 83 -8.66 -5.44 8.10
N GLU A 84 -9.88 -5.17 8.55
CA GLU A 84 -10.85 -4.33 7.84
C GLU A 84 -10.73 -2.87 8.26
N GLU A 85 -11.18 -1.96 7.40
CA GLU A 85 -11.40 -0.56 7.75
C GLU A 85 -12.37 -0.44 8.94
N ASP A 86 -12.18 0.56 9.78
CA ASP A 86 -13.14 0.92 10.83
C ASP A 86 -13.71 2.30 10.51
N THR A 87 -14.85 2.30 9.82
CA THR A 87 -15.54 3.53 9.43
C THR A 87 -16.11 4.30 10.61
N VAL A 88 -16.36 3.64 11.75
CA VAL A 88 -16.86 4.29 12.98
C VAL A 88 -15.73 5.08 13.63
N SER A 89 -14.53 4.49 13.68
CA SER A 89 -13.33 5.14 14.24
C SER A 89 -12.56 5.99 13.22
N ASN A 90 -13.07 6.11 11.99
CA ASN A 90 -12.44 6.79 10.85
C ASN A 90 -11.05 6.22 10.46
N ILE A 91 -10.86 4.90 10.60
CA ILE A 91 -9.64 4.19 10.22
C ILE A 91 -9.81 3.62 8.83
N TYR A 92 -9.04 4.15 7.89
CA TYR A 92 -9.03 3.76 6.49
C TYR A 92 -7.62 3.34 6.05
N TRP A 93 -7.57 2.55 4.98
CA TRP A 93 -6.32 2.22 4.29
C TRP A 93 -5.96 3.35 3.33
N MET A 94 -4.81 3.96 3.57
CA MET A 94 -4.24 4.98 2.69
C MET A 94 -3.07 4.41 1.91
N ILE A 95 -2.96 4.75 0.62
CA ILE A 95 -1.86 4.32 -0.23
C ILE A 95 -1.02 5.52 -0.63
N PHE A 96 0.29 5.42 -0.37
CA PHE A 96 1.27 6.43 -0.69
C PHE A 96 2.26 5.90 -1.70
N LYS A 97 2.58 6.68 -2.72
CA LYS A 97 3.73 6.43 -3.60
C LYS A 97 4.90 7.27 -3.12
N LEU A 98 5.91 6.62 -2.54
CA LEU A 98 7.11 7.31 -2.04
C LEU A 98 8.33 7.05 -2.94
N PRO A 99 9.24 8.03 -3.05
CA PRO A 99 10.52 7.84 -3.76
C PRO A 99 11.50 6.98 -2.95
N ASN A 100 11.35 6.93 -1.63
CA ASN A 100 12.22 6.21 -0.70
C ASN A 100 11.38 5.44 0.32
N LEU A 101 11.99 4.48 1.01
CA LEU A 101 11.35 3.81 2.15
C LEU A 101 10.89 4.84 3.20
N PRO A 102 9.67 4.68 3.74
CA PRO A 102 9.14 5.57 4.76
C PRO A 102 9.94 5.39 6.05
N ASP A 103 10.19 6.48 6.76
CA ASP A 103 10.84 6.45 8.06
C ASP A 103 9.81 6.12 9.15
N PRO A 104 9.94 4.99 9.90
CA PRO A 104 9.17 4.60 11.09
C PRO A 104 8.79 5.73 12.05
N SER A 105 9.69 6.69 12.21
CA SER A 105 9.56 7.82 13.14
C SER A 105 8.92 9.06 12.51
N ASN A 106 8.77 9.08 11.19
CA ASN A 106 8.25 10.19 10.42
C ASN A 106 7.28 9.69 9.34
N PRO A 107 5.99 9.45 9.69
CA PRO A 107 5.01 8.95 8.75
C PRO A 107 4.84 9.91 7.55
N PRO A 108 4.55 9.38 6.34
CA PRO A 108 4.45 10.20 5.14
C PRO A 108 3.34 11.26 5.25
N SER A 109 3.65 12.48 4.78
CA SER A 109 2.72 13.61 4.69
C SER A 109 1.63 13.34 3.65
N ASN A 110 0.49 14.04 3.79
CA ASN A 110 -0.60 14.05 2.82
C ASN A 110 -0.15 14.43 1.39
N ASP A 111 1.01 15.08 1.24
CA ASP A 111 1.57 15.48 -0.05
C ASP A 111 1.92 14.28 -0.97
N PHE A 112 2.08 13.08 -0.41
CA PHE A 112 2.35 11.85 -1.16
C PHE A 112 1.11 10.97 -1.35
N PHE A 113 -0.07 11.48 -0.99
CA PHE A 113 -1.32 10.77 -1.15
C PHE A 113 -1.62 10.59 -2.64
N THR A 114 -1.75 9.35 -3.09
CA THR A 114 -2.07 9.05 -4.48
C THR A 114 -3.40 8.33 -4.58
N PRO A 115 -4.37 8.84 -5.37
CA PRO A 115 -5.53 8.04 -5.74
C PRO A 115 -5.06 6.83 -6.58
N VAL A 116 -5.62 5.65 -6.32
CA VAL A 116 -5.29 4.38 -7.00
C VAL A 116 -6.47 3.77 -7.72
#